data_AF-A0A2V6EYS8-F1
#
_entry.id   AF-A0A2V6EYS8-F1
#
_cell.length_a   1.000
_cell.length_b   1.000
_cell.length_c   1.000
_cell.angle_alpha   90.00
_cell.angle_beta   90.00
_cell.angle_gamma   90.00
#
_symmetry.space_group_name_H-M   'P 1'
#
loop_
_entity.id
_entity.type
_entity.pdbx_description
1 polymer ?
#
loop_
_entity_poly.entity_id
_entity_poly.type
_entity_poly.pdbx_seq_one_letter_code
_entity_poly.pdbx_strand_id
1 'polypeptide(L)'
;MTEQTQMQAPHKEANVYASREDFHTIFNEDLRQLYQLSFLLTRDPAKAERCLVVGLEDCVRENRVFREWARSWAKRVIVQNAICELKPRPIHSNSRLSEVHFLRY
;
A
#
# COMPACT_ATOMS: atom_id res chain seq x y z
N MET A 1 40.82 40.32 12.15
CA MET A 1 39.55 40.60 12.82
C MET A 1 38.48 39.83 12.05
N THR A 2 38.17 38.63 12.57
CA THR A 2 37.04 37.73 12.28
C THR A 2 36.45 37.68 10.86
N GLU A 3 36.85 36.61 10.16
CA GLU A 3 36.03 35.91 9.17
C GLU A 3 34.64 35.61 9.75
N GLN A 4 33.59 35.97 9.03
CA GLN A 4 32.26 35.39 9.21
C GLN A 4 31.83 34.78 7.89
N THR A 5 32.37 33.58 7.64
CA THR A 5 31.76 32.59 6.76
C THR A 5 30.37 32.31 7.29
N GLN A 6 29.38 32.89 6.61
CA GLN A 6 27.97 32.65 6.89
C GLN A 6 27.65 31.24 6.38
N MET A 7 27.90 30.25 7.23
CA MET A 7 27.47 28.86 7.02
C MET A 7 25.94 28.86 7.04
N GLN A 8 25.34 28.86 5.86
CA GLN A 8 23.92 28.59 5.69
C GLN A 8 23.60 27.22 6.30
N ALA A 9 22.56 27.24 7.12
CA ALA A 9 22.06 26.13 7.93
C ALA A 9 21.85 24.84 7.10
N PRO A 10 21.88 23.66 7.73
CA PRO A 10 21.95 22.38 7.05
C PRO A 10 20.82 22.23 6.03
N HIS A 11 21.21 21.83 4.82
CA HIS A 11 20.31 21.28 3.81
C HIS A 11 19.34 20.34 4.55
N LYS A 12 18.05 20.67 4.55
CA LYS A 12 16.99 19.85 5.14
C LYS A 12 17.10 18.49 4.45
N GLU A 13 17.77 17.51 5.07
CA GLU A 13 17.89 16.17 4.53
C GLU A 13 16.46 15.71 4.28
N ALA A 14 16.09 15.63 2.99
CA ALA A 14 14.77 15.18 2.62
C ALA A 14 14.66 13.76 3.16
N ASN A 15 13.77 13.56 4.14
CA ASN A 15 13.53 12.23 4.67
C ASN A 15 13.23 11.31 3.48
N VAL A 16 14.09 10.31 3.32
CA VAL A 16 14.07 9.39 2.18
C VAL A 16 12.80 8.53 2.20
N TYR A 17 12.24 8.33 3.40
CA TYR A 17 11.00 7.62 3.62
C TYR A 17 9.80 8.56 3.68
N ALA A 18 8.66 8.05 3.23
CA ALA A 18 7.38 8.69 3.35
C ALA A 18 7.05 8.93 4.83
N SER A 19 6.52 10.11 5.14
CA SER A 19 5.95 10.40 6.44
C SER A 19 4.42 10.24 6.42
N ARG A 20 3.81 10.35 7.60
CA ARG A 20 2.35 10.40 7.74
C ARG A 20 1.75 11.57 6.94
N GLU A 21 2.44 12.70 6.91
CA GLU A 21 2.03 13.90 6.17
C GLU A 21 2.07 13.69 4.66
N ASP A 22 3.04 12.89 4.16
CA ASP A 22 3.07 12.51 2.75
C ASP A 22 1.84 11.66 2.39
N PHE A 23 1.49 10.66 3.21
CA PHE A 23 0.30 9.85 2.99
C PHE A 23 -0.99 10.66 3.14
N HIS A 24 -1.07 11.57 4.11
CA HIS A 24 -2.21 12.49 4.23
C HIS A 24 -2.39 13.33 2.96
N THR A 25 -1.29 13.87 2.42
CA THR A 25 -1.32 14.66 1.19
C THR A 25 -1.77 13.81 0.00
N ILE A 26 -1.21 12.61 -0.16
CA ILE A 26 -1.57 11.68 -1.24
C ILE A 26 -3.06 11.32 -1.17
N PHE A 27 -3.57 10.95 0.00
CA PHE A 27 -4.97 10.56 0.14
C PHE A 27 -5.91 11.75 -0.07
N ASN A 28 -5.50 12.97 0.24
CA ASN A 28 -6.28 14.17 -0.04
C ASN A 28 -6.31 14.50 -1.54
N GLU A 29 -5.16 14.41 -2.23
CA GLU A 29 -5.05 14.68 -3.67
C GLU A 29 -5.76 13.61 -4.52
N ASP A 30 -5.53 12.33 -4.19
CA ASP A 30 -5.98 11.19 -4.97
C ASP A 30 -7.24 10.53 -4.39
N LEU A 31 -7.93 11.18 -3.44
CA LEU A 31 -9.08 10.60 -2.70
C LEU A 31 -10.10 9.93 -3.63
N ARG A 32 -10.51 10.66 -4.67
CA ARG A 32 -11.50 10.19 -5.65
C ARG A 32 -11.01 8.97 -6.41
N GLN A 33 -9.74 8.95 -6.80
CA GLN A 33 -9.14 7.86 -7.58
C GLN A 33 -8.97 6.62 -6.71
N LEU A 34 -8.52 6.78 -5.46
CA LEU A 34 -8.36 5.68 -4.50
C LEU A 34 -9.72 5.11 -4.06
N TYR A 35 -10.72 5.97 -3.87
CA TYR A 35 -12.09 5.52 -3.63
C TYR A 35 -12.65 4.77 -4.83
N GLN A 36 -12.50 5.30 -6.04
CA GLN A 36 -12.96 4.63 -7.26
C GLN A 36 -12.29 3.27 -7.46
N LEU A 37 -10.99 3.17 -7.20
CA LEU A 37 -10.27 1.89 -7.19
C LEU A 37 -10.89 0.92 -6.19
N SER A 38 -11.08 1.36 -4.94
CA SER A 38 -11.70 0.55 -3.88
C SER A 38 -13.10 0.07 -4.28
N PHE A 39 -13.90 0.94 -4.89
CA PHE A 39 -15.25 0.63 -5.37
C PHE A 39 -15.25 -0.36 -6.52
N LEU A 40 -14.37 -0.19 -7.50
CA LEU A 40 -14.26 -1.13 -8.63
C LEU A 40 -13.85 -2.53 -8.18
N LEU A 41 -12.98 -2.62 -7.17
CA LEU A 41 -12.53 -3.90 -6.61
C LEU A 41 -13.61 -4.57 -5.77
N THR A 42 -14.30 -3.81 -4.92
CA THR A 42 -15.26 -4.37 -3.95
C THR A 42 -16.70 -4.49 -4.48
N ARG A 43 -17.06 -3.70 -5.50
CA ARG A 43 -18.42 -3.55 -6.08
C ARG A 43 -19.51 -3.19 -5.06
N ASP A 44 -19.11 -2.65 -3.92
CA ASP A 44 -19.99 -2.33 -2.80
C ASP A 44 -19.46 -1.04 -2.15
N PRO A 45 -20.28 0.02 -2.05
CA PRO A 45 -19.82 1.32 -1.55
C PRO A 45 -19.38 1.28 -0.08
N ALA A 46 -20.05 0.48 0.77
CA ALA A 46 -19.68 0.37 2.18
C ALA A 46 -18.37 -0.40 2.37
N LYS A 47 -18.12 -1.43 1.55
CA LYS A 47 -16.84 -2.14 1.52
C LYS A 47 -15.72 -1.26 0.96
N ALA A 48 -16.01 -0.46 -0.07
CA ALA A 48 -15.06 0.47 -0.66
C ALA A 48 -14.58 1.51 0.35
N GLU A 49 -15.50 2.10 1.11
CA GLU A 49 -15.18 3.07 2.16
C GLU A 49 -14.32 2.43 3.26
N ARG A 50 -14.70 1.26 3.77
CA ARG A 50 -13.89 0.54 4.76
C ARG A 50 -12.49 0.22 4.24
N CYS A 51 -12.40 -0.25 3.00
CA CYS A 51 -11.13 -0.58 2.36
C CYS A 51 -10.22 0.65 2.26
N LEU A 52 -10.79 1.82 1.97
CA LEU A 52 -10.06 3.08 1.89
C LEU A 52 -9.58 3.56 3.26
N VAL A 53 -10.45 3.55 4.27
CA VAL A 53 -10.13 3.98 5.64
C VAL A 53 -9.04 3.09 6.25
N VAL A 54 -9.23 1.77 6.20
CA VAL A 54 -8.24 0.80 6.70
C VAL A 54 -6.93 0.93 5.90
N GLY A 55 -7.01 1.17 4.59
CA GLY A 55 -5.82 1.35 3.76
C GLY A 55 -4.99 2.59 4.11
N LEU A 56 -5.62 3.68 4.55
CA LEU A 56 -4.91 4.85 5.07
C LEU A 56 -4.19 4.51 6.38
N GLU A 57 -4.86 3.85 7.31
CA GLU A 57 -4.28 3.44 8.59
C GLU A 57 -3.08 2.51 8.40
N ASP A 58 -3.18 1.55 7.48
CA ASP A 58 -2.12 0.61 7.14
C ASP A 58 -0.90 1.31 6.50
N CYS A 59 -1.14 2.28 5.62
CA CYS A 59 -0.08 3.08 5.01
C CYS A 59 0.72 3.86 6.06
N VAL A 60 0.04 4.44 7.06
CA VAL A 60 0.69 5.20 8.14
C VAL A 60 1.41 4.28 9.13
N ARG A 61 0.88 3.07 9.36
CA ARG A 61 1.49 2.09 10.27
C ARG A 61 2.75 1.44 9.68
N GLU A 62 2.76 1.13 8.39
CA GLU A 62 3.88 0.49 7.70
C GLU A 62 4.85 1.50 7.06
N ASN A 63 5.33 2.46 7.87
CA ASN A 63 5.99 3.69 7.43
C ASN A 63 7.44 3.54 6.88
N ARG A 64 7.84 2.38 6.34
CA ARG A 64 9.18 2.17 5.76
C ARG A 64 9.14 2.10 4.24
N VAL A 65 8.42 3.03 3.62
CA VAL A 65 8.31 3.14 2.17
C VAL A 65 9.05 4.38 1.71
N PHE A 66 9.85 4.28 0.65
CA PHE A 66 10.49 5.43 0.04
C PHE A 66 9.43 6.44 -0.44
N ARG A 67 9.66 7.73 -0.21
CA ARG A 67 8.65 8.77 -0.48
C ARG A 67 8.14 8.78 -1.93
N GLU A 68 9.04 8.54 -2.89
CA GLU A 68 8.69 8.43 -4.33
C GLU A 68 7.76 7.25 -4.64
N TRP A 69 7.75 6.21 -3.79
CA TRP A 69 6.90 5.03 -3.93
C TRP A 69 5.59 5.14 -3.14
N ALA A 70 5.39 6.20 -2.35
CA ALA A 70 4.25 6.33 -1.46
C ALA A 70 2.90 6.25 -2.18
N ARG A 71 2.75 6.87 -3.37
CA ARG A 71 1.53 6.77 -4.18
C ARG A 71 1.26 5.35 -4.67
N SER A 72 2.30 4.68 -5.17
CA SER A 72 2.21 3.28 -5.63
C SER A 72 1.90 2.33 -4.47
N TRP A 73 2.48 2.61 -3.31
CA TRP A 73 2.22 1.88 -2.08
C TRP A 73 0.79 2.05 -1.59
N ALA A 74 0.25 3.27 -1.58
CA ALA A 74 -1.15 3.52 -1.24
C ALA A 74 -2.10 2.68 -2.11
N LYS A 75 -1.88 2.66 -3.43
CA LYS A 75 -2.66 1.80 -4.35
C LYS A 75 -2.51 0.32 -4.02
N ARG A 76 -1.30 -0.15 -3.72
CA ARG A 76 -1.04 -1.56 -3.35
C ARG A 76 -1.79 -1.95 -2.09
N VAL A 77 -1.73 -1.13 -1.04
CA VAL A 77 -2.42 -1.39 0.23
C VAL A 77 -3.93 -1.46 0.02
N ILE A 78 -4.51 -0.55 -0.78
CA ILE A 78 -5.93 -0.61 -1.15
C ILE A 78 -6.28 -1.94 -1.85
N VAL A 79 -5.46 -2.40 -2.79
CA VAL A 79 -5.68 -3.69 -3.46
C VAL A 79 -5.62 -4.85 -2.46
N GLN A 80 -4.64 -4.87 -1.56
CA GLN A 80 -4.51 -5.89 -0.52
C GLN A 80 -5.73 -5.91 0.41
N ASN A 81 -6.18 -4.74 0.86
CA ASN A 81 -7.33 -4.62 1.73
C ASN A 81 -8.62 -5.04 1.04
N ALA A 82 -8.77 -4.75 -0.26
CA ALA A 82 -9.93 -5.20 -1.02
C ALA A 82 -9.96 -6.73 -1.16
N ILE A 83 -8.81 -7.36 -1.40
CA ILE A 83 -8.68 -8.83 -1.44
C ILE A 83 -9.08 -9.43 -0.08
N CYS A 84 -8.57 -8.85 1.02
CA CYS A 84 -8.91 -9.28 2.37
C CYS A 84 -10.41 -9.12 2.68
N GLU A 85 -11.03 -8.02 2.26
CA GLU A 85 -12.46 -7.75 2.47
C GLU A 85 -13.35 -8.70 1.64
N LEU A 86 -12.93 -9.05 0.42
CA LEU A 86 -13.65 -9.96 -0.46
C LEU A 86 -13.58 -11.42 -0.02
N LYS A 87 -12.54 -11.80 0.75
CA LYS A 87 -12.25 -13.18 1.18
C LYS A 87 -12.46 -14.20 0.05
N PRO A 88 -11.73 -14.06 -1.08
CA PRO A 88 -11.89 -14.97 -2.20
C PRO A 88 -11.64 -16.40 -1.74
N ARG A 89 -12.42 -17.36 -2.26
CA ARG A 89 -12.20 -18.77 -1.96
C ARG A 89 -10.76 -19.14 -2.33
N PRO A 90 -10.03 -19.87 -1.48
CA PRO A 90 -8.74 -20.42 -1.86
C PRO A 90 -8.93 -21.20 -3.15
N ILE A 91 -8.08 -20.96 -4.14
CA ILE A 91 -8.04 -21.81 -5.33
C ILE A 91 -7.78 -23.22 -4.79
N HIS A 92 -8.77 -24.11 -4.89
CA HIS A 92 -8.57 -25.51 -4.58
C HIS A 92 -7.49 -26.01 -5.53
N SER A 93 -6.26 -26.14 -5.03
CA SER A 93 -5.20 -26.90 -5.69
C SER A 93 -5.78 -28.28 -5.95
N ASN A 94 -6.04 -28.58 -7.22
CA ASN A 94 -6.63 -29.83 -7.64
C ASN A 94 -5.69 -30.95 -7.18
N SER A 95 -5.98 -31.56 -6.03
CA SER A 95 -5.28 -32.71 -5.50
C SER A 95 -5.67 -33.93 -6.34
N ARG A 96 -5.07 -34.01 -7.53
CA ARG A 96 -5.12 -35.18 -8.44
C ARG A 96 -3.77 -35.39 -9.11
N LEU A 97 -2.68 -35.34 -8.35
CA LEU A 97 -1.38 -35.90 -8.74
C LEU A 97 -0.84 -36.81 -7.63
N SER A 98 -1.70 -37.67 -7.11
CA SER A 98 -1.29 -38.84 -6.33
C SER A 98 -1.96 -40.09 -6.89
N GLU A 99 -1.78 -40.32 -8.20
CA GLU A 99 -1.97 -41.63 -8.78
C GLU A 99 -0.96 -41.82 -9.92
N VAL A 100 0.32 -41.66 -9.60
CA VAL A 100 1.37 -42.33 -10.36
C VAL A 100 1.98 -43.34 -9.42
N HIS A 101 1.32 -44.50 -9.39
CA HIS A 101 1.83 -45.72 -8.80
C HIS A 101 3.09 -46.10 -9.61
N PHE A 102 4.24 -45.58 -9.19
CA PHE A 102 5.53 -46.03 -9.69
C PHE A 102 5.71 -47.49 -9.27
N LEU A 103 5.31 -48.40 -10.18
CA LEU A 103 5.72 -49.79 -10.13
C LEU A 103 7.24 -49.81 -10.23
N ARG A 104 7.85 -50.11 -9.08
CA ARG A 104 9.26 -50.44 -8.92
C ARG A 104 9.37 -51.94 -9.21
N TYR A 105 9.90 -52.28 -10.38
CA TYR A 105 10.58 -53.54 -10.66
C TYR A 105 11.94 -53.20 -11.27
#